data_AF-A0A1I6E8J1-F1
#
_entry.id   AF-A0A1I6E8J1-F1
#
_cell.length_a   1.000
_cell.length_b   1.000
_cell.length_c   1.000
_cell.angle_alpha   90.00
_cell.angle_beta   90.00
_cell.angle_gamma   90.00
#
_symmetry.space_group_name_H-M   'P 1'
#
loop_
_entity.id
_entity.type
_entity.pdbx_description
1 polymer ?
#
loop_
_entity_poly.entity_id
_entity_poly.type
_entity_poly.pdbx_seq_one_letter_code
_entity_poly.pdbx_strand_id
1 'polypeptide(L)'
;MMQAIIFENQGSARVLFPAACGLSVLDIGRKDVPQGVSFWIVSADDLPDVALEAWELNVKKMGAPAGTGGSYIASEGESDDIGK
;
A
#
# COMPACT_ATOMS: atom_id res chain seq x y z
N MET A 1 3.26 -10.27 13.99
CA MET A 1 3.81 -10.11 12.63
C MET A 1 3.31 -8.78 12.10
N MET A 2 4.22 -7.93 11.63
CA MET A 2 3.90 -6.60 11.11
C MET A 2 3.58 -6.71 9.61
N GLN A 3 2.54 -6.02 9.14
CA GLN A 3 2.19 -6.02 7.72
C GLN A 3 2.78 -4.79 7.02
N ALA A 4 3.16 -4.96 5.76
CA ALA A 4 3.64 -3.88 4.90
C ALA A 4 2.87 -3.89 3.57
N ILE A 5 2.80 -2.73 2.92
CA ILE A 5 2.19 -2.56 1.61
C ILE A 5 3.32 -2.40 0.60
N ILE A 6 3.31 -3.20 -0.45
CA ILE A 6 4.30 -3.13 -1.52
C ILE A 6 3.63 -2.88 -2.86
N PHE A 7 4.25 -2.03 -3.66
CA PHE A 7 3.77 -1.64 -4.98
C PHE A 7 4.95 -1.22 -5.86
N GLU A 8 4.76 -1.28 -7.18
CA GLU A 8 5.72 -0.74 -8.14
C GLU A 8 5.31 0.67 -8.54
N ASN A 9 6.26 1.60 -8.52
CA ASN A 9 6.05 2.95 -9.04
C ASN A 9 7.29 3.39 -9.82
N GLN A 10 7.07 3.79 -11.08
CA GLN A 10 8.14 4.20 -12.01
C GLN A 10 9.26 3.15 -12.17
N GLY A 11 8.91 1.86 -12.20
CA GLY A 11 9.88 0.77 -12.38
C GLY A 11 10.73 0.45 -11.15
N SER A 12 10.34 0.95 -9.96
CA SER A 12 10.99 0.60 -8.70
C SER A 12 9.96 0.13 -7.67
N ALA A 13 10.31 -0.92 -6.93
CA ALA A 13 9.51 -1.37 -5.80
C ALA A 13 9.54 -0.33 -4.67
N ARG A 14 8.37 -0.05 -4.09
CA ARG A 14 8.17 0.86 -2.97
C ARG A 14 7.48 0.10 -1.85
N VAL A 15 7.90 0.35 -0.62
CA VAL A 15 7.30 -0.23 0.58
C VAL A 15 6.69 0.90 1.42
N LEU A 16 5.46 0.69 1.88
CA LEU A 16 4.77 1.55 2.82
C LEU A 16 4.47 0.77 4.09
N PHE A 17 4.92 1.32 5.22
CA PHE A 17 4.61 0.79 6.55
C PHE A 17 3.36 1.50 7.10
N PRO A 18 2.27 0.77 7.40
CA PRO A 18 1.02 1.36 7.87
C PRO A 18 1.21 2.17 9.16
N ALA A 19 0.63 3.37 9.20
CA ALA A 19 0.56 4.17 10.41
C ALA A 19 -0.57 3.68 11.34
N ALA A 20 -0.42 3.91 12.64
CA ALA A 20 -1.47 3.65 13.64
C ALA A 20 -2.53 4.78 13.64
N CYS A 21 -3.25 4.94 12.53
CA CYS A 21 -4.21 6.06 12.31
C CYS A 21 -5.69 5.64 12.34
N GLY A 22 -5.99 4.40 12.74
CA GLY A 22 -7.37 3.88 12.79
C GLY A 22 -7.91 3.34 11.46
N LEU A 23 -7.15 3.47 10.36
CA LEU A 23 -7.46 2.84 9.09
C LEU A 23 -6.94 1.39 9.04
N SER A 24 -7.64 0.54 8.28
CA SER A 24 -7.13 -0.79 7.96
C SER A 24 -5.93 -0.68 7.01
N VAL A 25 -5.05 -1.70 6.99
CA VAL A 25 -3.91 -1.74 6.05
C VAL A 25 -4.40 -1.68 4.59
N LEU A 26 -5.56 -2.29 4.30
CA LEU A 26 -6.16 -2.22 2.98
C LEU A 26 -6.58 -0.80 2.62
N ASP A 27 -7.20 -0.07 3.54
CA ASP A 27 -7.65 1.30 3.29
C ASP A 27 -6.48 2.28 3.18
N ILE A 28 -5.44 2.09 3.98
CA ILE A 28 -4.17 2.80 3.83
C ILE A 28 -3.60 2.56 2.43
N GLY A 29 -3.58 1.31 1.97
CA GLY A 29 -3.13 0.99 0.61
C GLY A 29 -3.97 1.69 -0.46
N ARG A 30 -5.30 1.66 -0.32
CA ARG A 30 -6.19 2.35 -1.26
C ARG A 30 -6.05 3.87 -1.23
N LYS A 31 -5.66 4.46 -0.11
CA LYS A 31 -5.54 5.91 0.10
C LYS A 31 -4.16 6.44 -0.34
N ASP A 32 -3.09 5.76 0.07
CA ASP A 32 -1.73 6.29 -0.01
C ASP A 32 -0.92 5.71 -1.18
N VAL A 33 -1.33 4.57 -1.75
CA VAL A 33 -0.74 4.08 -3.00
C VAL A 33 -1.21 4.98 -4.15
N PRO A 34 -0.32 5.38 -5.09
CA PRO A 34 -0.70 6.23 -6.21
C PRO A 34 -1.89 5.68 -7.02
N GLN A 35 -2.70 6.59 -7.55
CA GLN A 35 -3.91 6.23 -8.27
C GLN A 35 -3.63 5.25 -9.43
N GLY A 36 -4.42 4.19 -9.50
CA GLY A 36 -4.32 3.19 -10.57
C GLY A 36 -3.17 2.18 -10.40
N VAL A 37 -2.34 2.32 -9.37
CA VAL A 37 -1.25 1.38 -9.09
C VAL A 37 -1.76 0.23 -8.23
N SER A 38 -1.53 -1.00 -8.68
CA SER A 38 -1.85 -2.20 -7.90
C SER A 38 -0.88 -2.35 -6.74
N PHE A 39 -1.39 -2.83 -5.59
CA PHE A 39 -0.57 -3.10 -4.42
C PHE A 39 -0.89 -4.44 -3.79
N TRP A 40 0.05 -4.93 -3.00
CA TRP A 40 -0.07 -6.16 -2.23
C TRP A 40 0.24 -5.89 -0.76
N ILE A 41 -0.35 -6.70 0.11
CA ILE A 41 -0.08 -6.69 1.54
C ILE A 41 0.78 -7.92 1.84
N VAL A 42 1.95 -7.70 2.43
CA VAL A 42 2.93 -8.74 2.76
C VAL A 42 3.29 -8.72 4.23
N SER A 43 3.93 -9.77 4.74
CA SER A 43 4.61 -9.69 6.03
C SER A 43 5.84 -8.79 5.87
N ALA A 44 6.07 -7.89 6.81
CA ALA A 44 7.29 -7.09 6.85
C ALA A 44 8.54 -7.98 7.03
N ASP A 45 8.38 -9.14 7.67
CA ASP A 45 9.45 -10.13 7.87
C ASP A 45 9.89 -10.80 6.55
N ASP A 46 9.09 -10.70 5.48
CA ASP A 46 9.44 -11.21 4.14
C ASP A 46 10.25 -10.19 3.31
N LEU A 47 10.38 -8.96 3.81
CA LEU A 47 11.10 -7.88 3.15
C LEU A 47 12.55 -7.83 3.63
N PRO A 48 13.50 -7.42 2.78
CA PRO A 48 14.87 -7.23 3.21
C PRO A 48 14.97 -6.03 4.14
N ASP A 49 15.81 -6.13 5.18
CA ASP A 49 16.05 -5.03 6.15
C ASP A 49 16.67 -3.78 5.51
N VAL A 50 17.30 -3.93 4.35
CA VAL A 50 17.92 -2.87 3.57
C VAL A 50 17.51 -2.97 2.10
N ALA A 51 17.52 -1.86 1.37
CA ALA A 51 17.29 -1.87 -0.07
C ALA A 51 18.41 -2.67 -0.76
N LEU A 52 18.04 -3.71 -1.50
CA LEU A 52 18.95 -4.57 -2.24
C LEU A 52 18.62 -4.47 -3.74
N GLU A 53 19.61 -4.11 -4.58
CA GLU A 53 19.38 -3.98 -6.04
C GLU A 53 18.96 -5.29 -6.70
N ALA A 54 19.38 -6.44 -6.16
CA ALA A 54 19.02 -7.75 -6.67
C ALA A 54 17.67 -8.28 -6.13
N TRP A 55 17.01 -7.55 -5.23
CA TRP A 55 15.73 -7.95 -4.69
C TRP A 55 14.60 -7.42 -5.58
N GLU A 56 13.80 -8.33 -6.10
CA GLU A 56 12.70 -8.02 -7.01
C GLU A 56 11.37 -8.48 -6.44
N LEU A 57 10.33 -7.69 -6.72
CA LEU A 57 8.96 -8.04 -6.40
C LEU A 57 8.53 -9.25 -7.26
N ASN A 58 8.42 -10.44 -6.66
CA ASN A 58 7.95 -11.62 -7.39
C ASN A 58 6.42 -11.67 -7.44
N VAL A 59 5.84 -10.82 -8.30
CA VAL A 59 4.39 -10.67 -8.49
C VAL A 59 3.68 -12.00 -8.77
N LYS A 60 4.34 -12.93 -9.49
CA LYS A 60 3.80 -14.26 -9.80
C LYS A 60 3.59 -15.13 -8.56
N LYS A 61 4.44 -14.99 -7.54
CA LYS A 61 4.32 -15.72 -6.27
C LYS A 61 3.31 -15.10 -5.32
N MET A 62 3.08 -13.78 -5.44
CA MET A 62 2.20 -13.03 -4.55
C MET A 62 0.72 -13.17 -4.88
N GLY A 63 0.40 -13.60 -6.11
CA GLY A 63 -0.98 -13.77 -6.55
C GLY A 63 -1.67 -12.45 -6.87
N ALA A 64 -2.99 -12.42 -6.72
CA ALA A 64 -3.80 -11.24 -7.04
C ALA A 64 -3.46 -10.06 -6.11
N PRO A 65 -3.47 -8.82 -6.63
CA PRO A 65 -3.28 -7.63 -5.80
C PRO A 65 -4.38 -7.53 -4.73
N ALA A 66 -4.00 -7.00 -3.57
CA ALA A 66 -4.94 -6.73 -2.49
C ALA A 66 -5.88 -5.56 -2.84
N GLY A 67 -5.41 -4.62 -3.67
CA GLY A 67 -6.21 -3.51 -4.17
C GLY A 67 -5.46 -2.63 -5.14
N THR A 68 -6.10 -1.50 -5.47
CA THR A 68 -5.56 -0.47 -6.36
C THR A 68 -5.55 0.87 -5.62
N GLY A 69 -4.46 1.62 -5.73
CA GLY A 69 -4.33 2.95 -5.16
C GLY A 69 -5.35 3.94 -5.73
N GLY A 70 -5.73 4.92 -4.93
CA GLY A 70 -6.76 5.91 -5.24
C GLY A 70 -8.19 5.37 -5.20
N SER A 71 -8.43 4.17 -4.66
CA SER A 71 -9.78 3.56 -4.55
C SER A 71 -10.38 3.65 -3.15
N TYR A 72 -9.80 4.46 -2.27
CA TYR A 72 -10.30 4.64 -0.91
C TYR A 72 -11.63 5.39 -0.95
N ILE A 73 -12.63 4.85 -0.26
CA ILE A 73 -13.93 5.48 -0.08
C ILE A 73 -14.07 5.72 1.42
N ALA A 74 -14.03 6.99 1.82
CA ALA A 74 -14.37 7.33 3.19
C ALA A 74 -15.84 6.97 3.44
N SER A 75 -16.13 6.24 4.51
CA SER A 75 -17.50 6.11 4.98
C SER A 75 -18.04 7.51 5.29
N GLU A 76 -19.22 7.86 4.76
CA GLU A 76 -19.89 9.16 4.95
C GLU A 76 -19.83 9.59 6.41
N GLY A 77 -18.97 10.57 6.71
CA GLY A 77 -18.63 10.99 8.06
C GLY A 77 -17.50 12.01 8.13
N GLU A 78 -16.65 12.08 7.09
CA GLU A 78 -15.63 13.13 6.96
C GLU A 78 -16.01 14.05 5.80
N SER A 79 -16.99 14.93 6.06
CA SER A 79 -17.20 16.12 5.26
C SER A 79 -16.11 17.13 5.62
N ASP A 80 -15.06 17.21 4.82
CA ASP A 80 -14.20 18.40 4.76
C ASP A 80 -15.08 19.57 4.29
N ASP A 81 -15.72 20.23 5.26
CA ASP A 81 -16.29 21.56 5.12
C ASP A 81 -15.15 22.52 4.79
N ILE A 82 -14.79 22.62 3.51
CA ILE A 82 -14.01 23.75 3.01
C ILE A 82 -14.99 24.93 2.98
N GLY A 83 -15.15 25.53 4.15
CA GLY A 83 -15.83 26.80 4.34
C GLY A 83 -15.15 27.89 3.52
N LYS A 84 -15.83 28.28 2.44
CA LYS A 84 -15.83 29.57 1.71
C LYS A 84 -14.49 30.17 1.25
#